data_AF-A0A6G2V396-F1
#
_entry.id   AF-A0A6G2V396-F1
#
_cell.length_a   1.000
_cell.length_b   1.000
_cell.length_c   1.000
_cell.angle_alpha   90.00
_cell.angle_beta   90.00
_cell.angle_gamma   90.00
#
_symmetry.space_group_name_H-M   'P 1'
#
loop_
_entity.id
_entity.type
_entity.pdbx_description
1 polymer ?
#
loop_
_entity_poly.entity_id
_entity_poly.type
_entity_poly.pdbx_seq_one_letter_code
_entity_poly.pdbx_strand_id
1 'polypeptide(L)'
;FMVLQAGLAALYTRLGAGTDIAIGSPIAGRTDEALDDLVGFFVNTLVLRTDTSGDPGFGELLGRVRETALSAYAHQDVPFEHLVEALNPSRSLSHHPLFQTGLVVQNAPGGAFDLPGLQVSALPVLTGTARLDLTFGFAEEYGPDGEPAGLSGAVEYSTDLFDRATVEALAARWTRLLAQAVEAPECPIGAIDLLSAEECGELLPAVADEAAGAHLPELFAAQVAATPDAVAL
;
A
#
# COMPACT_ATOMS: atom_id res chain seq x y z
N PHE A 1 12.07 -0.33 5.68
CA PHE A 1 11.56 -1.21 4.61
C PHE A 1 10.47 -2.20 5.06
N MET A 2 10.77 -3.25 5.85
CA MET A 2 9.83 -4.35 6.14
C MET A 2 8.48 -3.90 6.75
N VAL A 3 8.47 -2.86 7.59
CA VAL A 3 7.23 -2.27 8.14
C VAL A 3 6.32 -1.74 7.03
N LEU A 4 6.89 -1.05 6.03
CA LEU A 4 6.14 -0.55 4.88
C LEU A 4 5.59 -1.72 4.06
N GLN A 5 6.40 -2.75 3.79
CA GLN A 5 5.94 -3.95 3.09
C GLN A 5 4.77 -4.62 3.82
N ALA A 6 4.87 -4.81 5.13
CA ALA A 6 3.81 -5.39 5.95
C ALA A 6 2.52 -4.56 5.89
N GLY A 7 2.63 -3.23 6.04
CA GLY A 7 1.49 -2.33 5.95
C GLY A 7 0.82 -2.36 4.57
N LEU A 8 1.60 -2.42 3.49
CA LEU A 8 1.08 -2.44 2.13
C LEU A 8 0.37 -3.77 1.84
N ALA A 9 0.94 -4.90 2.29
CA ALA A 9 0.30 -6.21 2.17
C ALA A 9 -1.00 -6.30 2.99
N ALA A 10 -1.01 -5.75 4.21
CA ALA A 10 -2.21 -5.65 5.03
C ALA A 10 -3.29 -4.80 4.36
N LEU A 11 -2.92 -3.65 3.80
CA LEU A 11 -3.84 -2.80 3.05
C LEU A 11 -4.47 -3.55 1.87
N TYR A 12 -3.67 -4.20 1.04
CA TYR A 12 -4.19 -4.95 -0.12
C TYR A 12 -5.10 -6.10 0.27
N THR A 13 -4.78 -6.82 1.35
CA THR A 13 -5.66 -7.84 1.92
C THR A 13 -7.02 -7.24 2.28
N ARG A 14 -7.02 -6.10 2.97
CA ARG A 14 -8.23 -5.39 3.39
C ARG A 14 -9.02 -4.76 2.25
N LEU A 15 -8.35 -4.46 1.13
CA LEU A 15 -8.99 -4.02 -0.11
C LEU A 15 -9.45 -5.20 -1.00
N GLY A 16 -9.27 -6.45 -0.57
CA GLY A 16 -9.81 -7.63 -1.23
C GLY A 16 -8.85 -8.33 -2.21
N ALA A 17 -7.55 -8.06 -2.15
CA ALA A 17 -6.54 -8.70 -3.01
C ALA A 17 -6.22 -10.17 -2.62
N GLY A 18 -6.91 -10.73 -1.63
CA GLY A 18 -6.61 -12.04 -1.05
C GLY A 18 -5.57 -11.96 0.07
N THR A 19 -5.04 -13.10 0.49
CA THR A 19 -4.14 -13.18 1.65
C THR A 19 -2.69 -13.51 1.32
N ASP A 20 -2.35 -13.70 0.04
CA ASP A 20 -0.98 -13.98 -0.40
C ASP A 20 -0.56 -12.87 -1.37
N ILE A 21 0.16 -11.89 -0.83
CA ILE A 21 0.44 -10.63 -1.52
C ILE A 21 1.89 -10.62 -1.99
N ALA A 22 2.10 -10.55 -3.31
CA ALA A 22 3.43 -10.40 -3.91
C ALA A 22 3.76 -8.93 -4.17
N ILE A 23 4.87 -8.46 -3.60
CA ILE A 23 5.39 -7.10 -3.81
C ILE A 23 6.80 -7.20 -4.41
N GLY A 24 7.05 -6.49 -5.50
CA GLY A 24 8.38 -6.38 -6.09
C GLY A 24 9.22 -5.34 -5.36
N SER A 25 10.48 -5.65 -5.10
CA SER A 25 11.43 -4.67 -4.56
C SER A 25 12.76 -4.76 -5.31
N PRO A 26 13.25 -3.65 -5.89
CA PRO A 26 14.60 -3.62 -6.42
C PRO A 26 15.60 -3.69 -5.27
N ILE A 27 16.74 -4.30 -5.54
CA ILE A 27 17.91 -4.35 -4.66
C ILE A 27 19.13 -3.94 -5.47
N ALA A 28 20.11 -3.31 -4.82
CA ALA A 28 21.29 -2.79 -5.51
C ALA A 28 22.12 -3.88 -6.22
N GLY A 29 22.03 -5.14 -5.75
CA GLY A 29 22.77 -6.28 -6.30
C GLY A 29 24.30 -6.14 -6.20
N ARG A 30 24.76 -5.30 -5.27
CA ARG A 30 26.17 -5.10 -4.94
C ARG A 30 26.50 -5.88 -3.66
N THR A 31 26.52 -7.20 -3.78
CA THR A 31 26.83 -8.11 -2.66
C THR A 31 28.34 -8.28 -2.43
N ASP A 32 29.16 -7.88 -3.40
CA ASP A 32 30.62 -7.86 -3.33
C ASP A 32 31.12 -6.41 -3.23
N GLU A 33 31.93 -6.10 -2.21
CA GLU A 33 32.54 -4.78 -1.98
C GLU A 33 33.33 -4.29 -3.21
N ALA A 34 33.87 -5.20 -4.04
CA ALA A 34 34.57 -4.84 -5.27
C ALA A 34 33.67 -4.17 -6.33
N LEU A 35 32.34 -4.27 -6.18
CA LEU A 35 31.34 -3.70 -7.10
C LEU A 35 30.85 -2.31 -6.67
N ASP A 36 31.22 -1.83 -5.48
CA ASP A 36 30.72 -0.57 -4.94
C ASP A 36 31.14 0.64 -5.78
N ASP A 37 32.38 0.65 -6.26
CA ASP A 37 32.93 1.74 -7.08
C ASP A 37 32.69 1.53 -8.60
N LEU A 38 32.03 0.43 -9.00
CA LEU A 38 31.84 0.10 -10.41
C LEU A 38 30.57 0.71 -11.00
N VAL A 39 30.73 1.43 -12.12
CA VAL A 39 29.62 1.94 -12.91
C VAL A 39 29.04 0.82 -13.78
N GLY A 40 27.84 0.34 -13.46
CA GLY A 40 27.14 -0.72 -14.18
C GLY A 40 25.72 -0.96 -13.65
N PHE A 41 24.90 -1.70 -14.41
CA PHE A 41 23.53 -2.06 -14.02
C PHE A 41 23.53 -3.37 -13.21
N PHE A 42 23.55 -3.25 -11.89
CA PHE A 42 23.57 -4.39 -10.95
C PHE A 42 22.24 -4.62 -10.26
N VAL A 43 21.23 -3.78 -10.53
CA VAL A 43 19.93 -3.87 -9.85
C VAL A 43 19.26 -5.19 -10.20
N ASN A 44 18.95 -5.97 -9.16
CA ASN A 44 18.09 -7.15 -9.28
C ASN A 44 16.73 -6.86 -8.60
N THR A 45 15.72 -7.68 -8.88
CA THR A 45 14.39 -7.52 -8.30
C THR A 45 14.02 -8.75 -7.50
N LEU A 46 13.66 -8.55 -6.23
CA LEU A 46 13.09 -9.58 -5.37
C LEU A 46 11.57 -9.54 -5.43
N VAL A 47 10.94 -10.72 -5.46
CA VAL A 47 9.50 -10.87 -5.31
C VAL A 47 9.22 -11.32 -3.88
N LEU A 48 8.68 -10.42 -3.06
CA LEU A 48 8.46 -10.62 -1.65
C LEU A 48 6.99 -10.99 -1.42
N ARG A 49 6.72 -12.29 -1.30
CA ARG A 49 5.39 -12.81 -0.95
C ARG A 49 5.12 -12.63 0.54
N THR A 50 3.94 -12.18 0.88
CA THR A 50 3.52 -11.91 2.25
C THR A 50 2.19 -12.62 2.51
N ASP A 51 2.19 -13.56 3.46
CA ASP A 51 0.99 -14.30 3.87
C ASP A 51 0.30 -13.59 5.05
N THR A 52 -0.87 -13.02 4.77
CA THR A 52 -1.75 -12.34 5.72
C THR A 52 -2.91 -13.24 6.18
N SER A 53 -2.89 -14.54 5.86
CA SER A 53 -3.93 -15.48 6.25
C SER A 53 -4.02 -15.66 7.78
N GLY A 54 -5.22 -15.94 8.25
CA GLY A 54 -5.52 -16.09 9.68
C GLY A 54 -5.80 -14.78 10.41
N ASP A 55 -5.85 -13.65 9.69
CA ASP A 55 -6.08 -12.30 10.25
C ASP A 55 -5.12 -11.96 11.40
N PRO A 56 -3.79 -11.99 11.16
CA PRO A 56 -2.79 -11.82 12.20
C PRO A 56 -2.80 -10.40 12.77
N GLY A 57 -2.27 -10.25 13.98
CA GLY A 57 -1.85 -8.94 14.48
C GLY A 57 -0.73 -8.36 13.62
N PHE A 58 -0.58 -7.02 13.61
CA PHE A 58 0.48 -6.38 12.82
C PHE A 58 1.89 -6.82 13.23
N GLY A 59 2.14 -7.04 14.53
CA GLY A 59 3.42 -7.54 15.04
C GLY A 59 3.76 -8.94 14.51
N GLU A 60 2.76 -9.82 14.47
CA GLU A 60 2.90 -11.16 13.89
C GLU A 60 3.16 -11.09 12.38
N LEU A 61 2.40 -10.27 11.66
CA LEU A 61 2.59 -10.07 10.23
C LEU A 61 3.99 -9.55 9.91
N LEU A 62 4.49 -8.59 10.69
CA LEU A 62 5.86 -8.07 10.54
C LEU A 62 6.90 -9.17 10.80
N GLY A 63 6.65 -10.06 11.76
CA GLY A 63 7.46 -11.25 11.98
C GLY A 63 7.55 -12.15 10.76
N ARG A 64 6.40 -12.45 10.13
CA ARG A 64 6.32 -13.24 8.88
C ARG A 64 7.07 -12.54 7.73
N VAL A 65 6.83 -11.25 7.54
CA VAL A 65 7.53 -10.43 6.53
C VAL A 65 9.03 -10.45 6.74
N ARG A 66 9.49 -10.33 7.98
CA ARG A 66 10.93 -10.38 8.31
C ARG A 66 11.54 -11.72 7.93
N GLU A 67 10.89 -12.83 8.28
CA GLU A 67 11.35 -14.17 7.93
C GLU A 67 11.46 -14.34 6.41
N THR A 68 10.39 -14.02 5.68
CA THR A 68 10.37 -14.18 4.22
C THR A 68 11.37 -13.25 3.53
N ALA A 69 11.47 -11.99 3.95
CA ALA A 69 12.41 -11.04 3.36
C ALA A 69 13.87 -11.43 3.62
N LEU A 70 14.22 -11.89 4.83
CA LEU A 70 15.58 -12.37 5.12
C LEU A 70 15.93 -13.63 4.29
N SER A 71 14.97 -14.55 4.12
CA SER A 71 15.14 -15.72 3.25
C SER A 71 15.35 -15.32 1.79
N ALA A 72 14.60 -14.33 1.30
CA ALA A 72 14.79 -13.78 -0.05
C ALA A 72 16.15 -13.09 -0.21
N TYR A 73 16.59 -12.28 0.77
CA TYR A 73 17.91 -11.65 0.75
C TYR A 73 19.06 -12.65 0.75
N ALA A 74 18.90 -13.82 1.39
CA ALA A 74 19.90 -14.88 1.34
C ALA A 74 20.09 -15.50 -0.06
N HIS A 75 19.13 -15.29 -0.97
CA HIS A 75 19.14 -15.79 -2.35
C HIS A 75 19.09 -14.65 -3.37
N GLN A 76 19.55 -13.46 -2.98
CA GLN A 76 19.38 -12.24 -3.75
C GLN A 76 20.15 -12.21 -5.08
N ASP A 77 21.11 -13.11 -5.25
CA ASP A 77 21.91 -13.25 -6.47
C ASP A 77 21.17 -14.00 -7.59
N VAL A 78 20.00 -14.61 -7.30
CA VAL A 78 19.17 -15.26 -8.33
C VAL A 78 18.56 -14.18 -9.23
N PRO A 79 18.87 -14.15 -10.54
CA PRO A 79 18.33 -13.13 -11.43
C PRO A 79 16.82 -13.24 -11.56
N PHE A 80 16.12 -12.09 -11.55
CA PHE A 80 14.67 -12.04 -11.74
C PHE A 80 14.20 -12.79 -13.00
N GLU A 81 14.89 -12.62 -14.13
CA GLU A 81 14.55 -13.29 -15.38
C GLU A 81 14.60 -14.83 -15.25
N HIS A 82 15.55 -15.34 -14.47
CA HIS A 82 15.66 -16.78 -14.23
C HIS A 82 14.50 -17.30 -13.36
N LEU A 83 14.04 -16.50 -12.40
CA LEU A 83 12.86 -16.81 -11.61
C LEU A 83 11.60 -16.86 -12.48
N VAL A 84 11.42 -15.90 -13.40
CA VAL A 84 10.31 -15.89 -14.37
C VAL A 84 10.36 -17.12 -15.26
N GLU A 85 11.54 -17.48 -15.78
CA GLU A 85 11.72 -18.67 -16.60
C GLU A 85 11.35 -19.96 -15.84
N ALA A 86 11.83 -20.10 -14.60
CA ALA A 86 11.58 -21.28 -13.77
C ALA A 86 10.10 -21.43 -13.36
N LEU A 87 9.42 -20.32 -13.02
CA LEU A 87 8.00 -20.33 -12.66
C LEU A 87 7.08 -20.44 -13.89
N ASN A 88 7.56 -20.00 -15.05
CA ASN A 88 6.88 -20.03 -16.34
C ASN A 88 5.39 -19.57 -16.26
N PRO A 89 5.11 -18.36 -15.75
CA PRO A 89 3.75 -17.84 -15.68
C PRO A 89 3.17 -17.60 -17.08
N SER A 90 1.85 -17.49 -17.18
CA SER A 90 1.20 -17.09 -18.43
C SER A 90 1.72 -15.72 -18.87
N ARG A 91 2.31 -15.66 -20.06
CA ARG A 91 2.85 -14.41 -20.60
C ARG A 91 1.73 -13.44 -20.94
N SER A 92 1.91 -12.19 -20.53
CA SER A 92 1.01 -11.08 -20.82
C SER A 92 1.86 -9.85 -21.15
N LEU A 93 1.37 -9.04 -22.09
CA LEU A 93 1.93 -7.70 -22.35
C LEU A 93 1.25 -6.63 -21.48
N SER A 94 0.16 -6.99 -20.80
CA SER A 94 -0.69 -6.05 -20.06
C SER A 94 -0.39 -6.02 -18.56
N HIS A 95 0.38 -6.97 -18.03
CA HIS A 95 0.78 -6.98 -16.63
C HIS A 95 2.15 -7.60 -16.46
N HIS A 96 2.83 -7.15 -15.41
CA HIS A 96 4.14 -7.67 -15.02
C HIS A 96 4.01 -9.12 -14.50
N PRO A 97 4.96 -10.03 -14.81
CA PRO A 97 4.74 -11.48 -14.74
C PRO A 97 4.52 -12.05 -13.34
N LEU A 98 5.07 -11.43 -12.29
CA LEU A 98 5.08 -12.01 -10.93
C LEU A 98 4.50 -11.09 -9.84
N PHE A 99 4.34 -9.80 -10.11
CA PHE A 99 3.81 -8.81 -9.17
C PHE A 99 3.39 -7.56 -9.94
N GLN A 100 2.46 -6.79 -9.38
CA GLN A 100 1.90 -5.57 -10.00
C GLN A 100 2.30 -4.31 -9.25
N THR A 101 2.69 -4.44 -7.99
CA THR A 101 3.13 -3.32 -7.14
C THR A 101 4.61 -3.43 -6.81
N GLY A 102 5.33 -2.33 -7.01
CA GLY A 102 6.70 -2.15 -6.55
C GLY A 102 6.77 -1.35 -5.24
N LEU A 103 7.68 -1.70 -4.34
CA LEU A 103 8.05 -0.92 -3.16
C LEU A 103 9.56 -0.66 -3.19
N VAL A 104 9.93 0.62 -3.16
CA VAL A 104 11.32 1.07 -3.19
C VAL A 104 11.55 2.00 -2.01
N VAL A 105 12.57 1.72 -1.21
CA VAL A 105 13.00 2.61 -0.13
C VAL A 105 14.46 2.93 -0.34
N GLN A 106 14.76 4.19 -0.59
CA GLN A 106 16.10 4.72 -0.73
C GLN A 106 16.59 5.19 0.64
N ASN A 107 17.62 4.52 1.12
CA ASN A 107 18.28 4.76 2.40
C ASN A 107 19.74 5.19 2.22
N ALA A 108 20.19 5.39 0.97
CA ALA A 108 21.47 6.00 0.67
C ALA A 108 21.32 7.52 0.64
N PRO A 109 22.22 8.29 1.28
CA PRO A 109 22.17 9.75 1.20
C PRO A 109 22.32 10.18 -0.26
N GLY A 110 21.38 11.01 -0.72
CA GLY A 110 21.49 11.64 -2.03
C GLY A 110 22.80 12.43 -2.09
N GLY A 111 23.60 12.19 -3.13
CA GLY A 111 24.87 12.89 -3.29
C GLY A 111 24.63 14.39 -3.43
N ALA A 112 25.02 15.16 -2.42
CA ALA A 112 25.06 16.61 -2.52
C ALA A 112 26.26 16.98 -3.40
N PHE A 113 26.00 17.62 -4.53
CA PHE A 113 27.06 18.22 -5.34
C PHE A 113 27.45 19.56 -4.73
N ASP A 114 28.51 19.55 -3.91
CA ASP A 114 29.11 20.78 -3.41
C ASP A 114 30.07 21.35 -4.47
N LEU A 115 29.65 22.43 -5.11
CA LEU A 115 30.43 23.16 -6.10
C LEU A 115 30.65 24.59 -5.61
N PRO A 116 31.90 25.09 -5.53
CA PRO A 116 32.18 26.40 -4.99
C PRO A 116 31.37 27.53 -5.66
N GLY A 117 30.58 28.23 -4.85
CA GLY A 117 29.76 29.36 -5.31
C GLY A 117 28.49 28.98 -6.07
N LEU A 118 28.10 27.71 -6.09
CA LEU A 118 26.91 27.21 -6.77
C LEU A 118 26.01 26.43 -5.81
N GLN A 119 24.70 26.68 -5.91
CA GLN A 119 23.70 25.85 -5.26
C GLN A 119 23.18 24.84 -6.29
N VAL A 120 23.43 23.56 -6.04
CA VAL A 120 22.99 22.46 -6.91
C VAL A 120 21.76 21.80 -6.31
N SER A 121 20.70 21.66 -7.09
CA SER A 121 19.52 20.87 -6.72
C SER A 121 19.19 19.89 -7.84
N ALA A 122 18.72 18.70 -7.45
CA ALA A 122 18.19 17.75 -8.41
C ALA A 122 16.85 18.27 -8.95
N LEU A 123 16.71 18.34 -10.26
CA LEU A 123 15.43 18.57 -10.91
C LEU A 123 14.87 17.21 -11.35
N PRO A 124 13.80 16.71 -10.73
CA PRO A 124 13.21 15.45 -11.13
C PRO A 124 12.66 15.55 -12.57
N VAL A 125 13.07 14.60 -13.42
CA VAL A 125 12.53 14.48 -14.78
C VAL A 125 11.44 13.43 -14.76
N LEU A 126 10.20 13.87 -14.92
CA LEU A 126 9.05 12.97 -15.04
C LEU A 126 8.99 12.46 -16.49
N THR A 127 9.15 11.15 -16.67
CA THR A 127 9.09 10.52 -18.00
C THR A 127 7.66 10.38 -18.51
N GLY A 128 6.65 10.57 -17.64
CA GLY A 128 5.24 10.37 -17.98
C GLY A 128 4.86 8.93 -18.25
N THR A 129 5.67 7.97 -17.77
CA THR A 129 5.49 6.53 -17.98
C THR A 129 5.46 5.81 -16.66
N ALA A 130 4.58 4.83 -16.50
CA ALA A 130 4.61 3.89 -15.37
C ALA A 130 5.14 2.54 -15.83
N ARG A 131 6.09 1.95 -15.09
CA ARG A 131 6.65 0.62 -15.42
C ARG A 131 5.88 -0.55 -14.81
N LEU A 132 5.09 -0.25 -13.78
CA LEU A 132 4.24 -1.17 -13.03
C LEU A 132 2.88 -0.49 -12.85
N ASP A 133 1.88 -1.25 -12.38
CA ASP A 133 0.56 -0.70 -12.09
C ASP A 133 0.65 0.37 -11.00
N LEU A 134 1.43 0.08 -9.94
CA LEU A 134 1.78 0.99 -8.85
C LEU A 134 3.25 0.81 -8.43
N THR A 135 3.95 1.91 -8.18
CA THR A 135 5.29 1.91 -7.55
C THR A 135 5.33 2.91 -6.42
N PHE A 136 5.52 2.43 -5.20
CA PHE A 136 5.72 3.28 -4.02
C PHE A 136 7.22 3.51 -3.81
N GLY A 137 7.66 4.74 -3.96
CA GLY A 137 9.05 5.15 -3.75
C GLY A 137 9.17 6.04 -2.53
N PHE A 138 10.06 5.69 -1.60
CA PHE A 138 10.33 6.46 -0.39
C PHE A 138 11.82 6.76 -0.24
N ALA A 139 12.13 7.84 0.45
CA ALA A 139 13.46 8.21 0.92
C ALA A 139 13.40 8.55 2.41
N GLU A 140 14.42 8.12 3.16
CA GLU A 140 14.60 8.53 4.55
C GLU A 140 15.14 9.95 4.62
N GLU A 141 14.48 10.79 5.43
CA GLU A 141 14.92 12.16 5.68
C GLU A 141 15.63 12.25 7.02
N TYR A 142 16.70 13.03 7.05
CA TYR A 142 17.50 13.29 8.24
C TYR A 142 17.62 14.79 8.48
N GLY A 143 17.51 15.20 9.74
CA GLY A 143 17.71 16.57 10.16
C GLY A 143 19.18 17.02 10.12
N PRO A 144 19.46 18.30 10.42
CA PRO A 144 20.82 18.86 10.38
C PRO A 144 21.83 18.12 11.27
N ASP A 145 21.34 17.55 12.37
CA ASP A 145 22.14 16.82 13.36
C ASP A 145 22.21 15.30 13.08
N GLY A 146 21.66 14.84 11.95
CA GLY A 146 21.61 13.42 11.58
C GLY A 146 20.45 12.64 12.22
N GLU A 147 19.56 13.31 12.95
CA GLU A 147 18.37 12.68 13.55
C GLU A 147 17.32 12.32 12.50
N PRO A 148 16.58 11.20 12.65
CA PRO A 148 15.50 10.83 11.72
C PRO A 148 14.41 11.92 11.67
N ALA A 149 14.13 12.43 10.47
CA ALA A 149 13.11 13.44 10.20
C ALA A 149 11.85 12.88 9.51
N GLY A 150 11.84 11.58 9.19
CA GLY A 150 10.70 10.88 8.63
C GLY A 150 11.00 10.26 7.27
N LEU A 151 9.94 10.04 6.50
CA LEU A 151 9.99 9.50 5.14
C LEU A 151 9.27 10.46 4.21
N SER A 152 9.90 10.81 3.09
CA SER A 152 9.23 11.44 1.95
C SER A 152 9.19 10.48 0.78
N GLY A 153 8.28 10.70 -0.17
CA GLY A 153 8.10 9.76 -1.25
C GLY A 153 7.03 10.17 -2.25
N ALA A 154 6.86 9.30 -3.24
CA ALA A 154 5.86 9.44 -4.29
C ALA A 154 5.30 8.07 -4.68
N VAL A 155 4.09 8.07 -5.23
CA VAL A 155 3.48 6.90 -5.86
C VAL A 155 3.42 7.15 -7.36
N GLU A 156 4.15 6.36 -8.14
CA GLU A 156 4.00 6.28 -9.59
C GLU A 156 2.91 5.26 -9.91
N TYR A 157 2.04 5.56 -10.87
CA TYR A 157 0.90 4.71 -11.20
C TYR A 157 0.57 4.75 -12.70
N SER A 158 0.02 3.64 -13.21
CA SER A 158 -0.54 3.58 -14.56
C SER A 158 -1.86 4.35 -14.62
N THR A 159 -1.91 5.39 -15.45
CA THR A 159 -3.12 6.21 -15.66
C THR A 159 -4.22 5.47 -16.41
N ASP A 160 -3.89 4.35 -17.05
CA ASP A 160 -4.88 3.48 -17.69
C ASP A 160 -5.70 2.69 -16.64
N LEU A 161 -5.19 2.58 -15.41
CA LEU A 161 -5.79 1.81 -14.31
C LEU A 161 -6.27 2.68 -13.15
N PHE A 162 -5.57 3.78 -12.86
CA PHE A 162 -5.84 4.62 -11.70
C PHE A 162 -5.93 6.09 -12.07
N ASP A 163 -6.86 6.78 -11.41
CA ASP A 163 -6.84 8.24 -11.34
C ASP A 163 -6.11 8.71 -10.06
N ARG A 164 -5.82 10.02 -10.03
CA ARG A 164 -5.11 10.63 -8.89
C ARG A 164 -5.86 10.46 -7.58
N ALA A 165 -7.18 10.67 -7.59
CA ALA A 165 -7.99 10.61 -6.37
C ALA A 165 -7.97 9.22 -5.74
N THR A 166 -7.97 8.18 -6.57
CA THR A 166 -7.86 6.77 -6.13
C THR A 166 -6.53 6.51 -5.45
N VAL A 167 -5.42 6.98 -6.03
CA VAL A 167 -4.07 6.79 -5.46
C VAL A 167 -3.88 7.59 -4.18
N GLU A 168 -4.41 8.82 -4.12
CA GLU A 168 -4.41 9.65 -2.91
C GLU A 168 -5.22 8.99 -1.79
N ALA A 169 -6.40 8.46 -2.09
CA ALA A 169 -7.21 7.71 -1.13
C ALA A 169 -6.48 6.45 -0.64
N LEU A 170 -5.82 5.71 -1.53
CA LEU A 170 -5.05 4.52 -1.17
C LEU A 170 -3.87 4.87 -0.25
N ALA A 171 -3.12 5.93 -0.56
CA ALA A 171 -2.04 6.42 0.29
C ALA A 171 -2.57 6.89 1.67
N ALA A 172 -3.70 7.59 1.72
CA ALA A 172 -4.31 8.04 2.97
C ALA A 172 -4.76 6.85 3.84
N ARG A 173 -5.40 5.84 3.24
CA ARG A 173 -5.79 4.59 3.91
C ARG A 173 -4.58 3.84 4.43
N TRP A 174 -3.49 3.79 3.65
CA TRP A 174 -2.27 3.15 4.08
C TRP A 174 -1.63 3.85 5.29
N THR A 175 -1.56 5.17 5.27
CA THR A 175 -1.05 5.97 6.40
C THR A 175 -1.88 5.76 7.67
N ARG A 176 -3.22 5.75 7.55
CA ARG A 176 -4.11 5.45 8.69
C ARG A 176 -3.91 4.04 9.24
N LEU A 177 -3.72 3.05 8.36
CA LEU A 177 -3.41 1.69 8.76
C LEU A 177 -2.10 1.64 9.54
N LEU A 178 -1.04 2.26 9.03
CA LEU A 178 0.27 2.29 9.69
C LEU A 178 0.21 2.99 11.05
N ALA A 179 -0.54 4.10 11.16
CA ALA A 179 -0.72 4.78 12.45
C ALA A 179 -1.37 3.88 13.50
N GLN A 180 -2.48 3.23 13.16
CA GLN A 180 -3.18 2.30 14.07
C GLN A 180 -2.34 1.05 14.39
N ALA A 181 -1.60 0.53 13.41
CA ALA A 181 -0.72 -0.62 13.59
C ALA A 181 0.43 -0.35 14.57
N VAL A 182 0.94 0.88 14.60
CA VAL A 182 1.99 1.29 15.56
C VAL A 182 1.40 1.49 16.96
N GLU A 183 0.18 2.02 17.07
CA GLU A 183 -0.50 2.21 18.35
C GLU A 183 -0.94 0.90 19.01
N ALA A 184 -1.42 -0.07 18.22
CA ALA A 184 -1.95 -1.34 18.68
C ALA A 184 -1.42 -2.52 17.82
N PRO A 185 -0.15 -2.95 18.00
CA PRO A 185 0.48 -3.95 17.14
C PRO A 185 -0.14 -5.35 17.24
N GLU A 186 -0.86 -5.65 18.32
CA GLU A 186 -1.60 -6.90 18.50
C GLU A 186 -3.00 -6.88 17.86
N CYS A 187 -3.44 -5.72 17.36
CA CYS A 187 -4.73 -5.59 16.68
C CYS A 187 -4.71 -6.38 15.37
N PRO A 188 -5.69 -7.28 15.13
CA PRO A 188 -5.83 -7.98 13.86
C PRO A 188 -5.92 -7.00 12.70
N ILE A 189 -5.23 -7.30 11.59
CA ILE A 189 -5.25 -6.43 10.41
C ILE A 189 -6.67 -6.18 9.89
N GLY A 190 -7.58 -7.14 10.07
CA GLY A 190 -9.01 -7.11 9.76
C GLY A 190 -9.80 -6.04 10.50
N ALA A 191 -9.37 -5.71 11.72
CA ALA A 191 -10.04 -4.77 12.62
C ALA A 191 -9.58 -3.31 12.48
N ILE A 192 -8.53 -3.05 11.69
CA ILE A 192 -8.01 -1.69 11.47
C ILE A 192 -9.01 -0.84 10.68
N ASP A 193 -9.29 0.38 11.09
CA ASP A 193 -10.19 1.25 10.33
C ASP A 193 -9.46 1.88 9.14
N LEU A 194 -9.86 1.51 7.91
CA LEU A 194 -9.23 2.08 6.71
C LEU A 194 -9.85 3.41 6.31
N LEU A 195 -11.16 3.56 6.47
CA LEU A 195 -11.90 4.73 6.02
C LEU A 195 -11.76 5.87 7.03
N SER A 196 -11.67 7.09 6.52
CA SER A 196 -11.82 8.29 7.36
C SER A 196 -13.26 8.40 7.89
N ALA A 197 -13.45 9.20 8.94
CA ALA A 197 -14.78 9.51 9.44
C ALA A 197 -15.68 10.17 8.36
N GLU A 198 -15.07 10.95 7.46
CA GLU A 198 -15.76 11.55 6.30
C GLU A 198 -16.20 10.50 5.29
N GLU A 199 -15.30 9.61 4.85
CA GLU A 199 -15.64 8.48 3.96
C GLU A 199 -16.72 7.57 4.58
N CYS A 200 -16.65 7.30 5.89
CA CYS A 200 -17.70 6.58 6.60
C CYS A 200 -19.03 7.35 6.61
N GLY A 201 -18.99 8.67 6.84
CA GLY A 201 -20.18 9.52 6.84
C GLY A 201 -20.90 9.59 5.49
N GLU A 202 -20.15 9.55 4.39
CA GLU A 202 -20.72 9.51 3.02
C GLU A 202 -21.36 8.14 2.68
N LEU A 203 -20.78 7.05 3.20
CA LEU A 203 -21.26 5.69 2.95
C LEU A 203 -22.40 5.27 3.87
N LEU A 204 -22.47 5.84 5.07
CA LEU A 204 -23.60 5.65 5.95
C LEU A 204 -24.78 6.39 5.33
N PRO A 205 -25.87 5.69 4.94
CA PRO A 205 -27.07 6.37 4.45
C PRO A 205 -27.47 7.39 5.51
N ALA A 206 -27.71 8.63 5.06
CA ALA A 206 -28.19 9.72 5.91
C ALA A 206 -29.14 9.16 6.94
N VAL A 207 -28.76 9.28 8.22
CA VAL A 207 -29.44 8.72 9.39
C VAL A 207 -30.92 8.64 9.06
N ALA A 208 -31.45 7.43 8.95
CA ALA A 208 -32.89 7.27 8.74
C ALA A 208 -33.55 8.11 9.83
N ASP A 209 -34.23 9.18 9.42
CA ASP A 209 -35.06 10.00 10.30
C ASP A 209 -35.81 8.98 11.13
N GLU A 210 -35.59 8.97 12.46
CA GLU A 210 -36.08 7.91 13.34
C GLU A 210 -37.50 7.60 12.90
N ALA A 211 -37.72 6.43 12.29
CA ALA A 211 -39.06 6.07 11.84
C ALA A 211 -39.87 6.10 13.12
N ALA A 212 -40.71 7.15 13.27
CA ALA A 212 -41.37 7.47 14.52
C ALA A 212 -41.92 6.16 15.05
N GLY A 213 -41.49 5.77 16.27
CA GLY A 213 -41.54 4.40 16.80
C GLY A 213 -42.94 3.82 17.04
N ALA A 214 -43.87 4.10 16.13
CA ALA A 214 -45.22 3.60 16.07
C ALA A 214 -45.21 2.22 15.44
N HIS A 215 -45.91 1.30 16.07
CA HIS A 215 -46.09 -0.03 15.52
C HIS A 215 -47.03 0.03 14.32
N LEU A 216 -46.83 -0.86 13.34
CA LEU A 216 -47.67 -0.93 12.14
C LEU A 216 -49.19 -0.92 12.43
N PRO A 217 -49.69 -1.58 13.50
CA PRO A 217 -51.10 -1.49 13.89
C PRO A 217 -51.56 -0.10 14.32
N GLU A 218 -50.68 0.70 14.93
CA GLU A 218 -50.99 2.07 15.38
C GLU A 218 -51.05 3.02 14.18
N LEU A 219 -50.13 2.86 13.22
CA LEU A 219 -50.16 3.59 11.95
C LEU A 219 -51.40 3.23 11.12
N PHE A 220 -51.77 1.95 11.10
CA PHE A 220 -52.99 1.48 10.46
C PHE A 220 -54.24 2.07 11.13
N ALA A 221 -54.32 2.04 12.46
CA ALA A 221 -55.44 2.63 13.19
C ALA A 221 -55.56 4.14 12.97
N ALA A 222 -54.43 4.86 12.94
CA ALA A 222 -54.39 6.28 12.62
C ALA A 222 -54.90 6.55 11.18
N GLN A 223 -54.51 5.71 10.22
CA GLN A 223 -54.97 5.83 8.83
C GLN A 223 -56.47 5.54 8.69
N VAL A 224 -56.98 4.53 9.39
CA VAL A 224 -58.42 4.21 9.44
C VAL A 224 -59.22 5.38 10.02
N ALA A 225 -58.71 6.03 11.08
CA ALA A 225 -59.36 7.21 11.67
C ALA A 225 -59.31 8.43 10.75
N ALA A 226 -58.21 8.61 9.99
CA ALA A 226 -58.04 9.74 9.08
C ALA A 226 -58.89 9.63 7.81
N THR A 227 -59.05 8.42 7.25
CA THR A 227 -59.79 8.19 6.01
C THR A 227 -60.70 6.95 6.11
N PRO A 228 -61.79 7.02 6.90
CA PRO A 228 -62.61 5.85 7.20
C PRO A 228 -63.39 5.30 5.99
N ASP A 229 -63.73 6.16 5.03
CA ASP A 229 -64.53 5.79 3.86
C ASP A 229 -63.69 5.47 2.61
N ALA A 230 -62.36 5.47 2.74
CA ALA A 230 -61.48 5.10 1.63
C ALA A 230 -61.45 3.58 1.44
N VAL A 231 -61.49 3.12 0.19
CA VAL A 231 -61.38 1.70 -0.13
C VAL A 231 -59.96 1.23 0.21
N ALA A 232 -59.86 0.30 1.16
CA ALA A 232 -58.57 -0.21 1.63
C ALA A 232 -58.15 -1.50 0.90
N LEU A 233 -59.07 -2.42 0.64
CA LEU A 233 -58.88 -3.71 -0.02
C LEU A 233 -60.19 -4.17 -0.70
#